data_AF-A0A7V2IPJ1-F1
#
_entry.id   AF-A0A7V2IPJ1-F1
#
_cell.length_a   1.000
_cell.length_b   1.000
_cell.length_c   1.000
_cell.angle_alpha   90.00
_cell.angle_beta   90.00
_cell.angle_gamma   90.00
#
_symmetry.space_group_name_H-M   'P 1'
#
loop_
_entity.id
_entity.type
_entity.pdbx_description
1 polymer ?
#
loop_
_entity_poly.entity_id
_entity_poly.type
_entity_poly.pdbx_seq_one_letter_code
_entity_poly.pdbx_strand_id
1 'polypeptide(L)'
;MRRLVIMGCAWVMAGSCLAGRYDVEAVGEGFVKGDVVSYSYVPNRTWTPDEAQGVLPYLCEYELMAWAGGEPLEAFHDENIRRIDLAGQWSTAIMFYARRLDFRDEIIRLMLRAYRHRQLFILRDYWRPGDRNEPFDKTRDILETLWAQRDRMLVSPEGDRATGRQLINNILMVKMGDEGFCSLGTEGLHACYETFQQRIQDRMMDGQRPFAHIKAWYNLLGWAKWTGSCWASSEEDVLLHRRQKLPANTEFIGVDTYDYWWLGIGFAPVDPANRDRVQARVDEWHSIRTQYYPEGVVPRVCADAGDPSTWTAACWSDTHGLFNAIRLAKAEKAMMVYIGLSSSLPGQYTTPVETMDAYFDHCKAGPWVGLVWWTSMGRMHPDENPLGTLGYVDKTLVHYTPEHPEGRPYTPDQAERLRERFLASRKRMFEDVVYGQFGFLNGPKPK
;
A
#
# COMPACT_ATOMS: atom_id res chain seq x y z
N MET A 1 -75.38 2.25 -0.42
CA MET A 1 -74.82 3.34 -1.26
C MET A 1 -73.64 3.95 -0.51
N ARG A 2 -72.40 3.81 -1.05
CA ARG A 2 -71.44 4.88 -1.44
C ARG A 2 -71.22 5.97 -0.36
N ARG A 3 -70.01 6.33 0.10
CA ARG A 3 -68.65 6.54 -0.47
C ARG A 3 -67.62 6.39 0.68
N LEU A 4 -66.45 5.76 0.58
CA LEU A 4 -65.14 6.08 -0.05
C LEU A 4 -64.63 7.54 0.07
N VAL A 5 -63.49 7.72 0.79
CA VAL A 5 -62.27 8.56 0.55
C VAL A 5 -61.34 8.30 1.77
N ILE A 6 -60.28 7.48 1.70
CA ILE A 6 -58.86 7.67 1.30
C ILE A 6 -58.08 8.78 2.07
N MET A 7 -57.15 8.35 2.93
CA MET A 7 -55.68 8.60 2.91
C MET A 7 -55.07 9.00 4.26
N GLY A 8 -53.97 8.34 4.64
CA GLY A 8 -53.08 8.79 5.72
C GLY A 8 -52.24 7.68 6.34
N CYS A 9 -51.05 7.47 5.78
CA CYS A 9 -50.02 6.50 6.18
C CYS A 9 -49.59 6.59 7.65
N ALA A 10 -49.27 5.46 8.28
CA ALA A 10 -47.98 5.25 8.97
C ALA A 10 -47.84 3.79 9.41
N TRP A 11 -46.74 3.19 8.97
CA TRP A 11 -46.22 1.90 9.37
C TRP A 11 -45.79 1.88 10.84
N VAL A 12 -46.13 0.81 11.57
CA VAL A 12 -45.22 0.19 12.55
C VAL A 12 -45.50 -1.31 12.56
N MET A 13 -44.67 -2.08 11.84
CA MET A 13 -44.50 -3.51 12.08
C MET A 13 -43.04 -3.73 12.48
N ALA A 14 -42.89 -4.47 13.56
CA ALA A 14 -41.65 -4.80 14.26
C ALA A 14 -40.65 -5.56 13.39
N GLY A 15 -39.36 -5.41 13.71
CA GLY A 15 -38.27 -6.23 13.16
C GLY A 15 -36.98 -5.99 13.92
N SER A 16 -36.70 -6.88 14.86
CA SER A 16 -35.50 -6.98 15.68
C SER A 16 -34.23 -7.07 14.80
N CYS A 17 -33.28 -6.15 14.99
CA CYS A 17 -31.89 -6.35 14.56
C CYS A 17 -31.00 -6.28 15.81
N LEU A 18 -30.69 -7.46 16.34
CA LEU A 18 -29.58 -7.68 17.27
C LEU A 18 -28.27 -7.41 16.51
N ALA A 19 -27.82 -6.17 16.51
CA ALA A 19 -26.44 -5.84 16.18
C ALA A 19 -25.57 -6.31 17.35
N GLY A 20 -24.91 -7.46 17.18
CA GLY A 20 -23.90 -7.94 18.10
C GLY A 20 -22.75 -6.94 18.15
N ARG A 21 -22.65 -6.18 19.25
CA ARG A 21 -21.47 -5.39 19.58
C ARG A 21 -20.36 -6.38 19.97
N TYR A 22 -19.26 -6.36 19.23
CA TYR A 22 -18.03 -7.02 19.64
C TYR A 22 -17.39 -6.17 20.76
N ASP A 23 -17.26 -6.73 21.96
CA ASP A 23 -16.47 -6.12 23.05
C ASP A 23 -14.99 -6.45 22.80
N VAL A 24 -14.22 -5.43 22.41
CA VAL A 24 -12.76 -5.48 22.31
C VAL A 24 -12.21 -5.06 23.67
N GLU A 25 -11.55 -5.98 24.38
CA GLU A 25 -10.91 -5.68 25.67
C GLU A 25 -9.87 -4.55 25.54
N ALA A 26 -9.77 -3.74 26.59
CA ALA A 26 -8.95 -2.52 26.63
C ALA A 26 -7.47 -2.79 26.35
N VAL A 27 -7.02 -2.42 25.15
CA VAL A 27 -5.60 -2.40 24.77
C VAL A 27 -4.89 -1.26 25.52
N GLY A 28 -3.73 -1.54 26.12
CA GLY A 28 -2.98 -0.61 26.98
C GLY A 28 -2.51 0.69 26.30
N GLU A 29 -1.87 1.58 27.07
CA GLU A 29 -1.34 2.84 26.54
C GLU A 29 -0.18 2.62 25.55
N GLY A 30 -0.14 3.47 24.51
CA GLY A 30 0.88 3.45 23.46
C GLY A 30 0.64 2.46 22.32
N PHE A 31 -0.38 1.60 22.37
CA PHE A 31 -0.77 0.70 21.28
C PHE A 31 -1.52 1.43 20.15
N VAL A 32 -1.23 1.09 18.88
CA VAL A 32 -2.24 1.20 17.82
C VAL A 32 -3.30 0.14 18.17
N LYS A 33 -4.44 0.58 18.70
CA LYS A 33 -5.49 -0.33 19.19
C LYS A 33 -6.10 -1.05 18.00
N GLY A 34 -5.76 -2.32 17.79
CA GLY A 34 -6.45 -3.20 16.84
C GLY A 34 -7.97 -3.09 17.06
N ASP A 35 -8.69 -2.80 15.98
CA ASP A 35 -9.97 -2.08 15.89
C ASP A 35 -9.83 -0.55 16.07
N VAL A 36 -9.00 0.07 15.22
CA VAL A 36 -8.84 1.54 15.19
C VAL A 36 -10.03 2.16 14.49
N VAL A 37 -11.00 2.70 15.24
CA VAL A 37 -11.88 3.76 14.70
C VAL A 37 -11.00 4.95 14.33
N SER A 38 -10.90 5.29 13.04
CA SER A 38 -10.16 6.46 12.60
C SER A 38 -11.09 7.67 12.49
N TYR A 39 -10.78 8.75 13.20
CA TYR A 39 -11.40 10.07 13.05
C TYR A 39 -10.52 11.07 12.27
N SER A 40 -9.58 10.60 11.44
CA SER A 40 -8.71 11.51 10.69
C SER A 40 -9.47 12.13 9.51
N TYR A 41 -9.81 13.40 9.69
CA TYR A 41 -10.70 14.15 8.82
C TYR A 41 -9.94 15.12 7.91
N VAL A 42 -10.21 15.00 6.62
CA VAL A 42 -10.87 16.03 5.81
C VAL A 42 -12.01 15.27 5.12
N PRO A 43 -13.23 15.80 4.97
CA PRO A 43 -14.37 14.97 4.61
C PRO A 43 -14.13 14.34 3.25
N ASN A 44 -13.85 13.04 3.22
CA ASN A 44 -14.28 12.25 2.09
C ASN A 44 -15.80 12.40 2.10
N ARG A 45 -16.36 13.23 1.20
CA ARG A 45 -17.79 13.56 1.11
C ARG A 45 -18.70 12.32 0.92
N THR A 46 -18.10 11.14 0.89
CA THR A 46 -18.71 9.85 0.65
C THR A 46 -18.95 9.04 1.94
N TRP A 47 -18.24 9.30 3.04
CA TRP A 47 -18.32 8.47 4.26
C TRP A 47 -18.59 9.28 5.53
N THR A 48 -19.50 8.77 6.36
CA THR A 48 -19.82 9.21 7.71
C THR A 48 -18.76 8.74 8.73
N PRO A 49 -18.68 9.32 9.94
CA PRO A 49 -17.77 8.86 10.99
C PRO A 49 -17.89 7.37 11.34
N ASP A 50 -19.07 6.77 11.17
CA ASP A 50 -19.28 5.34 11.39
C ASP A 50 -18.74 4.47 10.24
N GLU A 51 -18.66 5.02 9.01
CA GLU A 51 -18.08 4.37 7.83
C GLU A 51 -16.54 4.51 7.76
N ALA A 52 -15.97 5.44 8.52
CA ALA A 52 -14.52 5.70 8.59
C ALA A 52 -13.80 4.90 9.71
N GLN A 53 -14.53 4.05 10.46
CA GLN A 53 -13.89 3.13 11.40
C GLN A 53 -12.93 2.19 10.65
N GLY A 54 -11.64 2.19 10.97
CA GLY A 54 -10.64 1.27 10.39
C GLY A 54 -9.61 1.87 9.43
N VAL A 55 -9.47 3.20 9.26
CA VAL A 55 -8.54 3.78 8.27
C VAL A 55 -7.38 4.53 8.93
N LEU A 56 -6.26 3.83 9.18
CA LEU A 56 -4.97 4.48 9.45
C LEU A 56 -4.23 4.60 8.10
N PRO A 57 -3.39 5.63 7.86
CA PRO A 57 -2.63 5.71 6.64
C PRO A 57 -1.50 4.68 6.75
N TYR A 58 -1.61 3.62 5.97
CA TYR A 58 -0.68 2.50 6.03
C TYR A 58 0.66 2.91 5.45
N LEU A 59 1.66 3.09 6.31
CA LEU A 59 3.05 3.29 5.93
C LEU A 59 3.71 1.92 5.81
N CYS A 60 4.22 1.58 4.62
CA CYS A 60 4.73 0.24 4.33
C CYS A 60 5.99 0.27 3.45
N GLU A 61 7.00 -0.50 3.84
CA GLU A 61 8.13 -0.86 2.97
C GLU A 61 7.71 -1.92 1.96
N TYR A 62 7.83 -1.62 0.67
CA TYR A 62 7.69 -2.61 -0.38
C TYR A 62 8.95 -3.48 -0.47
N GLU A 63 8.79 -4.78 -0.73
CA GLU A 63 9.93 -5.70 -0.95
C GLU A 63 10.94 -5.80 0.21
N LEU A 64 10.45 -5.67 1.45
CA LEU A 64 11.28 -5.80 2.65
C LEU A 64 11.74 -7.24 2.94
N MET A 65 11.02 -8.31 2.57
CA MET A 65 11.46 -9.67 2.92
C MET A 65 12.76 -10.09 2.20
N ALA A 66 13.65 -10.78 2.90
CA ALA A 66 14.99 -11.15 2.43
C ALA A 66 15.06 -12.27 1.39
N TRP A 67 13.93 -12.85 1.04
CA TRP A 67 13.90 -14.02 0.18
C TRP A 67 14.34 -13.72 -1.25
N ALA A 68 15.41 -14.38 -1.70
CA ALA A 68 16.04 -14.16 -3.01
C ALA A 68 15.71 -15.25 -4.06
N GLY A 69 14.81 -16.19 -3.76
CA GLY A 69 14.61 -17.37 -4.60
C GLY A 69 15.52 -18.53 -4.21
N GLY A 70 15.24 -19.73 -4.75
CA GLY A 70 16.10 -20.92 -4.59
C GLY A 70 16.03 -21.63 -3.22
N GLU A 71 15.91 -20.89 -2.13
CA GLU A 71 15.93 -21.42 -0.76
C GLU A 71 14.56 -21.35 -0.04
N PRO A 72 14.32 -22.17 1.00
CA PRO A 72 13.17 -22.01 1.90
C PRO A 72 13.17 -20.64 2.60
N LEU A 73 12.01 -20.14 3.01
CA LEU A 73 11.92 -18.83 3.66
C LEU A 73 12.62 -18.82 5.04
N GLU A 74 12.60 -19.94 5.74
CA GLU A 74 13.23 -20.16 7.04
C GLU A 74 14.74 -19.95 7.00
N ALA A 75 15.40 -20.14 5.85
CA ALA A 75 16.82 -19.87 5.70
C ALA A 75 17.17 -18.38 5.92
N PHE A 76 16.16 -17.51 5.84
CA PHE A 76 16.28 -16.07 6.03
C PHE A 76 15.62 -15.58 7.32
N HIS A 77 15.30 -16.46 8.26
CA HIS A 77 14.53 -16.14 9.47
C HIS A 77 15.10 -14.94 10.24
N ASP A 78 16.37 -15.04 10.67
CA ASP A 78 17.03 -14.00 11.47
C ASP A 78 17.07 -12.65 10.75
N GLU A 79 17.33 -12.67 9.44
CA GLU A 79 17.36 -11.46 8.62
C GLU A 79 15.95 -10.86 8.48
N ASN A 80 14.92 -11.67 8.29
CA ASN A 80 13.54 -11.18 8.26
C ASN A 80 13.11 -10.59 9.62
N ILE A 81 13.50 -11.20 10.75
CA ILE A 81 13.27 -10.64 12.09
C ILE A 81 13.94 -9.26 12.21
N ARG A 82 15.21 -9.14 11.82
CA ARG A 82 15.93 -7.85 11.84
C ARG A 82 15.22 -6.79 11.01
N ARG A 83 14.74 -7.15 9.82
CA ARG A 83 14.04 -6.21 8.93
C ARG A 83 12.69 -5.78 9.49
N ILE A 84 11.94 -6.69 10.11
CA ILE A 84 10.70 -6.36 10.82
C ILE A 84 10.99 -5.39 11.97
N ASP A 85 12.04 -5.62 12.77
CA ASP A 85 12.43 -4.75 13.88
C ASP A 85 12.82 -3.33 13.43
N LEU A 86 13.49 -3.24 12.29
CA LEU A 86 13.84 -1.97 11.69
C LEU A 86 12.57 -1.26 11.21
N ALA A 87 11.77 -1.90 10.38
CA ALA A 87 10.54 -1.31 9.86
C ALA A 87 9.54 -0.96 10.96
N GLY A 88 9.47 -1.71 12.06
CA GLY A 88 8.61 -1.43 13.21
C GLY A 88 8.85 -0.06 13.86
N GLN A 89 9.99 0.58 13.58
CA GLN A 89 10.29 1.93 14.06
C GLN A 89 9.65 3.04 13.21
N TRP A 90 9.19 2.74 11.99
CA TRP A 90 8.71 3.77 11.05
C TRP A 90 7.62 3.32 10.06
N SER A 91 7.14 2.08 10.14
CA SER A 91 6.10 1.52 9.28
C SER A 91 4.94 1.02 10.13
N THR A 92 3.71 1.41 9.76
CA THR A 92 2.49 0.97 10.43
C THR A 92 1.96 -0.34 9.84
N ALA A 93 2.44 -0.75 8.67
CA ALA A 93 2.14 -2.01 8.03
C ALA A 93 3.40 -2.69 7.49
N ILE A 94 3.32 -4.00 7.31
CA ILE A 94 4.34 -4.81 6.67
C ILE A 94 3.72 -5.79 5.68
N MET A 95 4.40 -6.02 4.56
CA MET A 95 3.98 -6.95 3.53
C MET A 95 4.72 -8.28 3.60
N PHE A 96 3.98 -9.39 3.69
CA PHE A 96 4.50 -10.75 3.63
C PHE A 96 4.22 -11.40 2.27
N TYR A 97 5.22 -12.07 1.70
CA TYR A 97 5.13 -12.71 0.39
C TYR A 97 4.73 -14.17 0.52
N ALA A 98 3.42 -14.41 0.52
CA ALA A 98 2.83 -15.74 0.45
C ALA A 98 3.01 -16.33 -0.96
N ARG A 99 4.26 -16.50 -1.40
CA ARG A 99 4.61 -16.96 -2.76
C ARG A 99 4.48 -18.47 -2.93
N ARG A 100 4.67 -19.23 -1.85
CA ARG A 100 4.65 -20.70 -1.86
C ARG A 100 3.90 -21.21 -0.63
N LEU A 101 3.26 -22.37 -0.77
CA LEU A 101 2.50 -22.99 0.33
C LEU A 101 3.41 -23.37 1.51
N ASP A 102 4.63 -23.81 1.23
CA ASP A 102 5.61 -24.16 2.26
C ASP A 102 6.08 -22.97 3.10
N PHE A 103 5.81 -21.72 2.69
CA PHE A 103 6.16 -20.54 3.49
C PHE A 103 5.18 -20.25 4.62
N ARG A 104 4.05 -20.96 4.71
CA ARG A 104 2.97 -20.68 5.66
C ARG A 104 3.49 -20.53 7.09
N ASP A 105 4.18 -21.55 7.59
CA ASP A 105 4.56 -21.62 9.01
C ASP A 105 5.56 -20.51 9.35
N GLU A 106 6.49 -20.23 8.43
CA GLU A 106 7.46 -19.14 8.59
C GLU A 106 6.79 -17.77 8.52
N ILE A 107 5.86 -17.53 7.60
CA ILE A 107 5.07 -16.29 7.56
C ILE A 107 4.32 -16.09 8.89
N ILE A 108 3.72 -17.13 9.46
CA ILE A 108 3.05 -17.04 10.77
C ILE A 108 4.05 -16.64 11.88
N ARG A 109 5.27 -17.19 11.89
CA ARG A 109 6.32 -16.76 12.85
C ARG A 109 6.67 -15.29 12.67
N LEU A 110 6.86 -14.84 11.44
CA LEU A 110 7.17 -13.44 11.13
C LEU A 110 5.99 -12.50 11.47
N MET A 111 4.75 -12.93 11.30
CA MET A 111 3.56 -12.20 11.74
C MET A 111 3.53 -12.01 13.27
N LEU A 112 4.00 -12.98 14.07
CA LEU A 112 4.13 -12.82 15.52
C LEU A 112 5.11 -11.69 15.88
N ARG A 113 6.25 -11.63 15.17
CA ARG A 113 7.22 -10.55 15.36
C ARG A 113 6.62 -9.19 15.00
N ALA A 114 5.98 -9.10 13.85
CA ALA A 114 5.33 -7.87 13.40
C ALA A 114 4.16 -7.44 14.31
N TYR A 115 3.42 -8.41 14.87
CA TYR A 115 2.37 -8.16 15.86
C TYR A 115 2.91 -7.48 17.12
N ARG A 116 4.07 -7.92 17.62
CA ARG A 116 4.75 -7.28 18.76
C ARG A 116 5.07 -5.82 18.47
N HIS A 117 5.44 -5.48 17.24
CA HIS A 117 5.66 -4.11 16.77
C HIS A 117 4.37 -3.39 16.36
N ARG A 118 3.22 -4.05 16.51
CA ARG A 118 1.88 -3.52 16.22
C ARG A 118 1.69 -3.11 14.76
N GLN A 119 2.39 -3.80 13.87
CA GLN A 119 2.23 -3.61 12.45
C GLN A 119 0.98 -4.35 11.96
N LEU A 120 0.28 -3.75 11.00
CA LEU A 120 -0.76 -4.42 10.21
C LEU A 120 -0.13 -5.27 9.11
N PHE A 121 -0.84 -6.31 8.69
CA PHE A 121 -0.33 -7.27 7.73
C PHE A 121 -0.96 -7.08 6.35
N ILE A 122 -0.09 -7.05 5.34
CA ILE A 122 -0.47 -7.19 3.95
C ILE A 122 0.07 -8.52 3.46
N LEU A 123 -0.79 -9.40 2.94
CA LEU A 123 -0.34 -10.63 2.30
C LEU A 123 -0.24 -10.41 0.79
N ARG A 124 0.82 -10.88 0.14
CA ARG A 124 0.96 -10.87 -1.31
C ARG A 124 0.76 -12.28 -1.84
N ASP A 125 -0.35 -12.51 -2.52
CA ASP A 125 -0.71 -13.79 -3.13
C ASP A 125 -1.45 -13.54 -4.44
N TYR A 126 -0.75 -13.77 -5.55
CA TYR A 126 -1.28 -13.46 -6.87
C TYR A 126 -2.03 -14.63 -7.46
N TRP A 127 -3.17 -14.33 -8.07
CA TRP A 127 -3.92 -15.27 -8.87
C TRP A 127 -4.63 -14.54 -10.00
N ARG A 128 -4.65 -15.15 -11.18
CA ARG A 128 -5.46 -14.68 -12.32
C ARG A 128 -6.35 -15.79 -12.88
N PRO A 129 -7.47 -15.44 -13.53
CA PRO A 129 -8.29 -16.38 -14.29
C PRO A 129 -7.43 -17.17 -15.29
N GLY A 130 -7.55 -18.49 -15.24
CA GLY A 130 -6.80 -19.41 -16.11
C GLY A 130 -5.47 -19.90 -15.52
N ASP A 131 -5.05 -19.41 -14.36
CA ASP A 131 -3.95 -20.06 -13.63
C ASP A 131 -4.33 -21.49 -13.23
N ARG A 132 -3.35 -22.40 -13.25
CA ARG A 132 -3.54 -23.82 -12.91
C ARG A 132 -3.68 -24.07 -11.41
N ASN A 133 -3.20 -23.14 -10.59
CA ASN A 133 -3.23 -23.24 -9.14
C ASN A 133 -4.60 -22.80 -8.61
N GLU A 134 -4.98 -23.35 -7.47
CA GLU A 134 -6.20 -22.94 -6.78
C GLU A 134 -6.11 -21.45 -6.40
N PRO A 135 -7.19 -20.65 -6.58
CA PRO A 135 -7.15 -19.23 -6.27
C PRO A 135 -6.84 -18.95 -4.80
N PHE A 136 -5.85 -18.07 -4.58
CA PHE A 136 -5.46 -17.59 -3.26
C PHE A 136 -5.15 -18.71 -2.24
N ASP A 137 -4.60 -19.83 -2.73
CA ASP A 137 -4.36 -21.03 -1.95
C ASP A 137 -3.40 -20.82 -0.77
N LYS A 138 -2.34 -20.01 -0.96
CA LYS A 138 -1.37 -19.72 0.11
C LYS A 138 -1.99 -18.85 1.20
N THR A 139 -2.71 -17.80 0.80
CA THR A 139 -3.43 -16.94 1.76
C THR A 139 -4.46 -17.74 2.53
N ARG A 140 -5.24 -18.58 1.84
CA ARG A 140 -6.22 -19.46 2.49
C ARG A 140 -5.56 -20.40 3.50
N ASP A 141 -4.46 -21.06 3.13
CA ASP A 141 -3.75 -21.99 4.02
C ASP A 141 -3.23 -21.31 5.30
N ILE A 142 -2.71 -20.08 5.19
CA ILE A 142 -2.34 -19.24 6.34
C ILE A 142 -3.58 -18.95 7.21
N LEU A 143 -4.66 -18.45 6.62
CA LEU A 143 -5.87 -18.04 7.34
C LEU A 143 -6.56 -19.22 8.04
N GLU A 144 -6.68 -20.37 7.39
CA GLU A 144 -7.28 -21.57 7.98
C GLU A 144 -6.44 -22.13 9.11
N THR A 145 -5.11 -22.10 8.97
CA THR A 145 -4.19 -22.52 10.03
C THR A 145 -4.28 -21.61 11.25
N LEU A 146 -4.35 -20.28 11.04
CA LEU A 146 -4.58 -19.33 12.11
C LEU A 146 -5.96 -19.52 12.75
N TRP A 147 -7.01 -19.80 11.97
CA TRP A 147 -8.36 -20.02 12.49
C TRP A 147 -8.49 -21.30 13.31
N ALA A 148 -7.82 -22.38 12.88
CA ALA A 148 -7.73 -23.62 13.64
C ALA A 148 -7.04 -23.40 15.01
N GLN A 149 -6.17 -22.40 15.10
CA GLN A 149 -5.46 -22.00 16.31
C GLN A 149 -5.96 -20.66 16.91
N ARG A 150 -7.18 -20.26 16.56
CA ARG A 150 -7.72 -18.91 16.85
C ARG A 150 -7.69 -18.51 18.32
N ASP A 151 -7.92 -19.47 19.22
CA ASP A 151 -7.98 -19.24 20.67
C ASP A 151 -6.75 -19.84 21.39
N ARG A 152 -5.77 -20.36 20.65
CA ARG A 152 -4.51 -20.88 21.17
C ARG A 152 -3.45 -19.80 21.13
N MET A 153 -2.65 -19.69 22.20
CA MET A 153 -1.46 -18.86 22.20
C MET A 153 -0.38 -19.48 21.31
N LEU A 154 -0.02 -18.78 20.24
CA LEU A 154 1.12 -19.08 19.40
C LEU A 154 2.36 -18.40 19.99
N VAL A 155 3.51 -19.04 19.89
CA VAL A 155 4.77 -18.53 20.42
C VAL A 155 5.87 -18.75 19.38
N SER A 156 6.55 -17.68 18.98
CA SER A 156 7.71 -17.75 18.07
C SER A 156 8.98 -18.20 18.82
N PRO A 157 10.06 -18.58 18.11
CA PRO A 157 11.36 -18.87 18.74
C PRO A 157 11.92 -17.71 19.58
N GLU A 158 11.64 -16.46 19.20
CA GLU A 158 12.03 -15.23 19.91
C GLU A 158 11.19 -15.00 21.17
N GLY A 159 10.15 -15.81 21.37
CA GLY A 159 9.20 -15.67 22.47
C GLY A 159 8.07 -14.68 22.21
N ASP A 160 7.86 -14.24 20.96
CA ASP A 160 6.77 -13.36 20.58
C ASP A 160 5.44 -14.11 20.56
N ARG A 161 4.36 -13.45 20.97
CA ARG A 161 3.09 -14.11 21.33
C ARG A 161 1.89 -13.41 20.74
N ALA A 162 0.99 -14.18 20.16
CA ALA A 162 -0.36 -13.78 19.77
C ALA A 162 -1.23 -15.02 19.62
N THR A 163 -2.55 -14.86 19.63
CA THR A 163 -3.47 -15.92 19.20
C THR A 163 -3.67 -15.88 17.69
N GLY A 164 -4.15 -16.99 17.11
CA GLY A 164 -4.50 -17.00 15.69
C GLY A 164 -5.54 -15.94 15.31
N ARG A 165 -6.51 -15.67 16.20
CA ARG A 165 -7.53 -14.62 16.03
C ARG A 165 -6.91 -13.23 16.00
N GLN A 166 -5.97 -12.94 16.91
CA GLN A 166 -5.26 -11.66 16.92
C GLN A 166 -4.48 -11.43 15.63
N LEU A 167 -3.82 -12.48 15.12
CA LEU A 167 -3.11 -12.38 13.84
C LEU A 167 -4.06 -12.16 12.66
N ILE A 168 -5.21 -12.85 12.61
CA ILE A 168 -6.24 -12.65 11.57
C ILE A 168 -6.79 -11.22 11.61
N ASN A 169 -7.11 -10.70 12.79
CA ASN A 169 -7.65 -9.35 12.95
C ASN A 169 -6.65 -8.26 12.51
N ASN A 170 -5.35 -8.55 12.58
CA ASN A 170 -4.29 -7.65 12.11
C ASN A 170 -4.03 -7.74 10.59
N ILE A 171 -4.65 -8.68 9.86
CA ILE A 171 -4.56 -8.72 8.40
C ILE A 171 -5.51 -7.68 7.82
N LEU A 172 -4.94 -6.75 7.08
CA LEU A 172 -5.65 -5.65 6.45
C LEU A 172 -6.14 -6.03 5.06
N MET A 173 -5.22 -6.51 4.22
CA MET A 173 -5.51 -6.74 2.82
C MET A 173 -4.59 -7.81 2.22
N VAL A 174 -5.02 -8.30 1.05
CA VAL A 174 -4.26 -9.20 0.21
C VAL A 174 -3.96 -8.50 -1.12
N LYS A 175 -2.68 -8.23 -1.41
CA LYS A 175 -2.22 -7.80 -2.73
C LYS A 175 -2.39 -8.98 -3.69
N MET A 176 -3.46 -8.95 -4.46
CA MET A 176 -3.89 -10.06 -5.33
C MET A 176 -3.35 -9.97 -6.76
N GLY A 177 -2.78 -8.83 -7.15
CA GLY A 177 -2.21 -8.66 -8.48
C GLY A 177 -1.33 -7.43 -8.62
N ASP A 178 -0.75 -7.30 -9.81
CA ASP A 178 0.07 -6.17 -10.21
C ASP A 178 -0.37 -5.62 -11.57
N GLU A 179 0.23 -4.49 -11.94
CA GLU A 179 0.07 -3.72 -13.18
C GLU A 179 -0.09 -4.52 -14.47
N GLY A 180 0.61 -5.65 -14.59
CA GLY A 180 0.58 -6.54 -15.76
C GLY A 180 -0.79 -7.19 -16.02
N PHE A 181 -1.73 -7.08 -15.09
CA PHE A 181 -3.08 -7.62 -15.19
C PHE A 181 -4.03 -6.65 -15.92
N CYS A 182 -3.52 -5.54 -16.46
CA CYS A 182 -4.21 -4.73 -17.46
C CYS A 182 -4.84 -5.56 -18.60
N SER A 183 -4.20 -6.68 -18.98
CA SER A 183 -4.70 -7.60 -20.00
C SER A 183 -5.97 -8.35 -19.60
N LEU A 184 -6.33 -8.40 -18.31
CA LEU A 184 -7.57 -9.03 -17.85
C LEU A 184 -8.81 -8.24 -18.24
N GLY A 185 -8.67 -6.92 -18.44
CA GLY A 185 -9.79 -6.02 -18.66
C GLY A 185 -10.75 -5.94 -17.47
N THR A 186 -11.85 -5.21 -17.68
CA THR A 186 -12.86 -4.96 -16.65
C THR A 186 -13.45 -6.26 -16.08
N GLU A 187 -13.86 -7.19 -16.96
CA GLU A 187 -14.51 -8.45 -16.58
C GLU A 187 -13.53 -9.43 -15.89
N GLY A 188 -12.29 -9.52 -16.37
CA GLY A 188 -11.30 -10.38 -15.74
C GLY A 188 -10.93 -9.90 -14.35
N LEU A 189 -10.83 -8.59 -14.14
CA LEU A 189 -10.62 -8.02 -12.80
C LEU A 189 -11.85 -8.19 -11.90
N HIS A 190 -13.07 -8.03 -12.44
CA HIS A 190 -14.31 -8.33 -11.72
C HIS A 190 -14.31 -9.77 -11.19
N ALA A 191 -13.97 -10.74 -12.04
CA ALA A 191 -13.87 -12.14 -11.67
C ALA A 191 -12.79 -12.42 -10.60
N CYS A 192 -11.67 -11.67 -10.60
CA CYS A 192 -10.66 -11.77 -9.54
C CYS A 192 -11.23 -11.35 -8.18
N TYR A 193 -11.90 -10.19 -8.12
CA TYR A 193 -12.53 -9.70 -6.89
C TYR A 193 -13.64 -10.63 -6.39
N GLU A 194 -14.52 -11.12 -7.29
CA GLU A 194 -15.57 -12.09 -6.92
C GLU A 194 -14.97 -13.41 -6.41
N THR A 195 -13.90 -13.89 -7.06
CA THR A 195 -13.21 -15.10 -6.61
C THR A 195 -12.58 -14.88 -5.24
N PHE A 196 -11.95 -13.73 -5.01
CA PHE A 196 -11.40 -13.38 -3.70
C PHE A 196 -12.48 -13.33 -2.62
N GLN A 197 -13.60 -12.67 -2.90
CA GLN A 197 -14.77 -12.63 -2.01
C GLN A 197 -15.23 -14.03 -1.62
N GLN A 198 -15.49 -14.88 -2.62
CA GLN A 198 -15.98 -16.25 -2.40
C GLN A 198 -14.98 -17.13 -1.63
N ARG A 199 -13.68 -16.99 -1.93
CA ARG A 199 -12.64 -17.89 -1.39
C ARG A 199 -12.10 -17.45 -0.05
N ILE A 200 -12.11 -16.15 0.23
CA ILE A 200 -11.53 -15.54 1.43
C ILE A 200 -12.62 -14.87 2.28
N GLN A 201 -13.22 -13.77 1.84
CA GLN A 201 -14.08 -12.92 2.68
C GLN A 201 -15.41 -13.55 3.10
N ASP A 202 -16.05 -14.30 2.19
CA ASP A 202 -17.34 -14.97 2.39
C ASP A 202 -17.18 -16.37 2.97
N ARG A 203 -15.94 -16.81 3.22
CA ARG A 203 -15.67 -18.16 3.69
C ARG A 203 -16.27 -18.37 5.09
N MET A 204 -17.14 -19.37 5.18
CA MET A 204 -17.75 -19.80 6.42
C MET A 204 -16.86 -20.81 7.14
N MET A 205 -16.49 -20.53 8.39
CA MET A 205 -15.78 -21.45 9.28
C MET A 205 -16.45 -21.43 10.65
N ASP A 206 -16.77 -22.60 11.19
CA ASP A 206 -17.46 -22.74 12.49
C ASP A 206 -18.71 -21.85 12.63
N GLY A 207 -19.46 -21.68 11.54
CA GLY A 207 -20.67 -20.83 11.49
C GLY A 207 -20.39 -19.32 11.45
N GLN A 208 -19.15 -18.88 11.27
CA GLN A 208 -18.73 -17.47 11.21
C GLN A 208 -18.06 -17.14 9.88
N ARG A 209 -17.91 -15.85 9.59
CA ARG A 209 -17.11 -15.32 8.48
C ARG A 209 -15.86 -14.61 9.02
N PRO A 210 -14.84 -15.35 9.48
CA PRO A 210 -13.75 -14.76 10.24
C PRO A 210 -12.81 -13.85 9.44
N PHE A 211 -12.93 -13.85 8.11
CA PHE A 211 -12.03 -13.12 7.19
C PHE A 211 -12.74 -11.98 6.44
N ALA A 212 -13.98 -11.63 6.83
CA ALA A 212 -14.81 -10.68 6.10
C ALA A 212 -14.24 -9.25 6.04
N HIS A 213 -13.37 -8.88 6.98
CA HIS A 213 -12.71 -7.58 7.02
C HIS A 213 -11.53 -7.47 6.06
N ILE A 214 -10.91 -8.58 5.64
CA ILE A 214 -9.70 -8.59 4.82
C ILE A 214 -10.03 -8.19 3.39
N LYS A 215 -9.32 -7.19 2.84
CA LYS A 215 -9.67 -6.58 1.55
C LYS A 215 -8.79 -7.05 0.40
N ALA A 216 -9.36 -7.06 -0.81
CA ALA A 216 -8.59 -7.32 -2.02
C ALA A 216 -7.91 -6.03 -2.51
N TRP A 217 -6.59 -6.07 -2.67
CA TRP A 217 -5.79 -4.99 -3.25
C TRP A 217 -5.23 -5.37 -4.62
N TYR A 218 -5.51 -4.53 -5.60
CA TYR A 218 -4.95 -4.62 -6.94
C TYR A 218 -4.18 -3.36 -7.33
N ASN A 219 -3.00 -3.52 -7.94
CA ASN A 219 -2.14 -2.41 -8.36
C ASN A 219 -2.35 -2.04 -9.83
N LEU A 220 -2.24 -0.76 -10.16
CA LEU A 220 -2.47 -0.21 -11.49
C LEU A 220 -1.27 0.59 -11.99
N LEU A 221 -1.06 0.56 -13.31
CA LEU A 221 -0.24 1.56 -13.99
C LEU A 221 -1.01 2.88 -14.03
N GLY A 222 -0.33 3.97 -13.69
CA GLY A 222 -0.91 5.31 -13.64
C GLY A 222 -1.65 5.75 -14.90
N TRP A 223 -2.44 6.82 -14.79
CA TRP A 223 -3.47 7.18 -15.79
C TRP A 223 -2.94 7.88 -17.03
N ALA A 224 -1.74 8.41 -16.98
CA ALA A 224 -1.12 9.03 -18.14
C ALA A 224 -0.83 8.00 -19.25
N LYS A 225 -0.68 8.46 -20.49
CA LYS A 225 -0.42 7.58 -21.64
C LYS A 225 1.01 7.01 -21.60
N TRP A 226 1.21 6.00 -20.76
CA TRP A 226 2.33 5.07 -20.84
C TRP A 226 2.00 3.91 -21.77
N THR A 227 3.02 3.30 -22.38
CA THR A 227 2.89 1.93 -22.92
C THR A 227 2.46 1.01 -21.77
N GLY A 228 1.20 0.54 -21.79
CA GLY A 228 0.63 -0.32 -20.75
C GLY A 228 -0.47 0.31 -19.89
N SER A 229 -0.63 1.64 -19.86
CA SER A 229 -1.76 2.29 -19.15
C SER A 229 -3.08 1.91 -19.83
N CYS A 230 -3.93 1.16 -19.13
CA CYS A 230 -5.18 0.64 -19.70
C CYS A 230 -6.45 1.11 -19.00
N TRP A 231 -6.38 1.82 -17.86
CA TRP A 231 -7.54 2.15 -17.04
C TRP A 231 -8.14 3.51 -17.37
N ALA A 232 -9.46 3.58 -17.38
CA ALA A 232 -10.24 4.78 -17.69
C ALA A 232 -10.50 5.61 -16.44
N SER A 233 -10.39 6.92 -16.58
CA SER A 233 -10.86 7.91 -15.60
C SER A 233 -12.16 8.60 -16.02
N SER A 234 -12.57 8.46 -17.28
CA SER A 234 -13.76 9.13 -17.83
C SER A 234 -14.47 8.23 -18.86
N GLU A 235 -15.69 8.57 -19.24
CA GLU A 235 -16.37 7.90 -20.37
C GLU A 235 -15.65 8.17 -21.71
N GLU A 236 -15.00 9.34 -21.85
CA GLU A 236 -14.20 9.67 -23.03
C GLU A 236 -13.02 8.71 -23.19
N ASP A 237 -12.33 8.37 -22.10
CA ASP A 237 -11.25 7.37 -22.09
C ASP A 237 -11.72 6.02 -22.62
N VAL A 238 -12.95 5.62 -22.29
CA VAL A 238 -13.53 4.35 -22.72
C VAL A 238 -13.87 4.41 -24.21
N LEU A 239 -14.55 5.47 -24.65
CA LEU A 239 -15.08 5.59 -26.00
C LEU A 239 -13.98 5.88 -27.04
N LEU A 240 -13.06 6.81 -26.74
CA LEU A 240 -12.05 7.28 -27.67
C LEU A 240 -10.73 6.54 -27.54
N HIS A 241 -10.33 6.19 -26.31
CA HIS A 241 -9.03 5.57 -26.03
C HIS A 241 -9.13 4.07 -25.73
N ARG A 242 -10.34 3.49 -25.74
CA ARG A 242 -10.60 2.05 -25.49
C ARG A 242 -10.03 1.56 -24.16
N ARG A 243 -9.92 2.45 -23.18
CA ARG A 243 -9.50 2.12 -21.82
C ARG A 243 -10.60 1.37 -21.08
N GLN A 244 -10.20 0.58 -20.10
CA GLN A 244 -11.02 -0.31 -19.31
C GLN A 244 -11.57 0.41 -18.08
N LYS A 245 -12.82 0.16 -17.71
CA LYS A 245 -13.37 0.63 -16.44
C LYS A 245 -12.85 -0.27 -15.32
N LEU A 246 -12.75 0.28 -14.12
CA LEU A 246 -12.65 -0.58 -12.94
C LEU A 246 -14.01 -1.25 -12.70
N PRO A 247 -14.05 -2.45 -12.10
CA PRO A 247 -15.31 -3.07 -11.73
C PRO A 247 -15.89 -2.42 -10.47
N ALA A 248 -17.22 -2.47 -10.32
CA ALA A 248 -17.92 -1.85 -9.19
C ALA A 248 -17.59 -2.49 -7.83
N ASN A 249 -17.10 -3.74 -7.81
CA ASN A 249 -16.69 -4.46 -6.60
C ASN A 249 -15.23 -4.21 -6.19
N THR A 250 -14.57 -3.21 -6.78
CA THR A 250 -13.20 -2.81 -6.41
C THR A 250 -13.14 -2.37 -4.95
N GLU A 251 -12.20 -2.90 -4.17
CA GLU A 251 -12.01 -2.57 -2.75
C GLU A 251 -10.76 -1.72 -2.47
N PHE A 252 -9.59 -2.12 -2.97
CA PHE A 252 -8.34 -1.35 -2.84
C PHE A 252 -7.63 -1.24 -4.17
N ILE A 253 -7.17 -0.02 -4.47
CA ILE A 253 -6.47 0.31 -5.70
C ILE A 253 -5.10 0.87 -5.36
N GLY A 254 -4.06 0.17 -5.80
CA GLY A 254 -2.69 0.66 -5.81
C GLY A 254 -2.41 1.46 -7.07
N VAL A 255 -1.61 2.52 -6.97
CA VAL A 255 -0.98 3.14 -8.13
C VAL A 255 0.51 3.30 -7.90
N ASP A 256 1.30 2.87 -8.87
CA ASP A 256 2.74 3.11 -8.87
C ASP A 256 3.02 4.53 -9.35
N THR A 257 3.47 5.35 -8.40
CA THR A 257 4.03 6.66 -8.67
C THR A 257 5.52 6.49 -8.90
N TYR A 258 5.85 6.01 -10.09
CA TYR A 258 7.22 5.95 -10.60
C TYR A 258 7.85 7.35 -10.52
N ASP A 259 8.99 7.49 -9.83
CA ASP A 259 9.77 8.74 -9.82
C ASP A 259 10.81 8.67 -10.95
N TYR A 260 10.80 9.67 -11.83
CA TYR A 260 11.10 9.44 -13.24
C TYR A 260 12.59 9.24 -13.56
N TRP A 261 12.76 8.20 -14.35
CA TRP A 261 13.92 7.64 -15.05
C TRP A 261 14.60 8.56 -16.09
N TRP A 262 14.40 9.88 -16.00
CA TRP A 262 14.76 10.84 -17.06
C TRP A 262 15.18 12.23 -16.56
N LEU A 263 15.52 12.37 -15.27
CA LEU A 263 16.07 13.62 -14.73
C LEU A 263 17.32 14.09 -15.48
N GLY A 264 17.97 13.20 -16.23
CA GLY A 264 19.23 13.47 -16.90
C GLY A 264 20.35 13.80 -15.92
N ILE A 265 20.13 13.53 -14.63
CA ILE A 265 21.15 13.66 -13.59
C ILE A 265 22.03 12.44 -13.78
N GLY A 266 23.11 12.64 -14.52
CA GLY A 266 24.00 11.57 -14.93
C GLY A 266 24.81 10.98 -13.78
N PHE A 267 25.05 11.75 -12.71
CA PHE A 267 25.98 11.39 -11.62
C PHE A 267 25.68 12.10 -10.29
N ALA A 268 26.09 11.48 -9.18
CA ALA A 268 26.20 12.02 -7.82
C ALA A 268 25.04 12.91 -7.30
N PRO A 269 23.96 12.33 -6.73
CA PRO A 269 22.88 13.11 -6.12
C PRO A 269 23.25 13.73 -4.76
N VAL A 270 24.37 13.31 -4.16
CA VAL A 270 24.85 13.84 -2.87
C VAL A 270 25.67 15.11 -2.99
N ASP A 271 26.04 15.51 -4.22
CA ASP A 271 26.62 16.83 -4.44
C ASP A 271 25.56 17.89 -4.08
N PRO A 272 25.83 18.80 -3.12
CA PRO A 272 24.90 19.86 -2.77
C PRO A 272 24.41 20.66 -3.99
N ALA A 273 25.25 20.84 -5.02
CA ALA A 273 24.86 21.54 -6.25
C ALA A 273 23.81 20.79 -7.09
N ASN A 274 23.74 19.46 -6.96
CA ASN A 274 22.74 18.63 -7.63
C ASN A 274 21.49 18.44 -6.76
N ARG A 275 21.62 18.49 -5.43
CA ARG A 275 20.52 18.25 -4.49
C ARG A 275 19.32 19.19 -4.70
N ASP A 276 19.56 20.49 -4.83
CA ASP A 276 18.47 21.46 -5.03
C ASP A 276 17.74 21.24 -6.37
N ARG A 277 18.48 20.79 -7.39
CA ARG A 277 17.92 20.44 -8.71
C ARG A 277 17.09 19.16 -8.64
N VAL A 278 17.54 18.16 -7.86
CA VAL A 278 16.77 16.94 -7.58
C VAL A 278 15.47 17.32 -6.86
N GLN A 279 15.57 18.07 -5.76
CA GLN A 279 14.40 18.45 -4.94
C GLN A 279 13.38 19.23 -5.77
N ALA A 280 13.80 20.28 -6.49
CA ALA A 280 12.89 21.08 -7.30
C ALA A 280 12.14 20.24 -8.35
N ARG A 281 12.79 19.23 -8.93
CA ARG A 281 12.15 18.37 -9.92
C ARG A 281 11.22 17.34 -9.29
N VAL A 282 11.62 16.77 -8.17
CA VAL A 282 10.81 15.87 -7.37
C VAL A 282 9.53 16.59 -6.91
N ASP A 283 9.65 17.83 -6.43
CA ASP A 283 8.51 18.66 -5.99
C ASP A 283 7.57 18.98 -7.16
N GLU A 284 8.11 19.42 -8.31
CA GLU A 284 7.32 19.64 -9.52
C GLU A 284 6.55 18.37 -9.90
N TRP A 285 7.22 17.22 -9.88
CA TRP A 285 6.63 15.94 -10.26
C TRP A 285 5.48 15.52 -9.33
N HIS A 286 5.70 15.55 -8.02
CA HIS A 286 4.68 15.19 -7.05
C HIS A 286 3.55 16.22 -6.95
N SER A 287 3.83 17.49 -7.25
CA SER A 287 2.78 18.49 -7.43
C SER A 287 1.82 18.07 -8.54
N ILE A 288 2.33 17.53 -9.65
CA ILE A 288 1.51 17.16 -10.79
C ILE A 288 0.81 15.81 -10.60
N ARG A 289 1.51 14.79 -10.08
CA ARG A 289 0.97 13.43 -9.98
C ARG A 289 0.10 13.18 -8.77
N THR A 290 0.62 13.51 -7.59
CA THR A 290 0.12 13.00 -6.31
C THR A 290 -0.67 14.04 -5.54
N GLN A 291 -0.45 15.33 -5.81
CA GLN A 291 -1.18 16.39 -5.13
C GLN A 291 -2.69 16.29 -5.38
N TYR A 292 -3.43 16.47 -4.30
CA TYR A 292 -4.87 16.72 -4.39
C TYR A 292 -5.13 18.20 -4.67
N TYR A 293 -6.03 18.45 -5.63
CA TYR A 293 -6.43 19.78 -6.07
C TYR A 293 -7.91 19.98 -5.71
N PRO A 294 -8.24 20.75 -4.65
CA PRO A 294 -9.62 20.89 -4.17
C PRO A 294 -10.61 21.43 -5.19
N GLU A 295 -10.15 22.26 -6.12
CA GLU A 295 -10.90 22.80 -7.26
C GLU A 295 -11.27 21.72 -8.29
N GLY A 296 -10.63 20.55 -8.21
CA GLY A 296 -10.78 19.44 -9.13
C GLY A 296 -9.84 19.55 -10.33
N VAL A 297 -9.37 18.39 -10.79
CA VAL A 297 -8.68 18.24 -12.08
C VAL A 297 -9.54 17.34 -12.95
N VAL A 298 -9.58 17.60 -14.25
CA VAL A 298 -10.17 16.70 -15.25
C VAL A 298 -9.01 15.95 -15.90
N PRO A 299 -8.70 14.72 -15.47
CA PRO A 299 -7.68 13.90 -16.09
C PRO A 299 -8.09 13.55 -17.52
N ARG A 300 -7.11 13.54 -18.41
CA ARG A 300 -7.28 13.20 -19.82
C ARG A 300 -6.04 12.51 -20.35
N VAL A 301 -6.20 11.74 -21.41
CA VAL A 301 -5.08 11.08 -22.07
C VAL A 301 -4.27 12.09 -22.88
N CYS A 302 -3.09 12.44 -22.39
CA CYS A 302 -2.14 13.28 -23.12
C CYS A 302 -1.12 12.43 -23.91
N ALA A 303 -0.46 13.03 -24.90
CA ALA A 303 0.57 12.35 -25.67
C ALA A 303 1.94 12.48 -24.99
N ASP A 304 2.66 11.36 -24.87
CA ASP A 304 4.09 11.28 -24.50
C ASP A 304 4.50 11.74 -23.08
N ALA A 305 5.22 10.85 -22.38
CA ALA A 305 5.88 11.14 -21.11
C ALA A 305 7.15 11.99 -21.26
N GLY A 306 7.77 11.92 -22.44
CA GLY A 306 9.02 12.60 -22.76
C GLY A 306 8.85 14.07 -23.15
N ASP A 307 7.63 14.58 -23.28
CA ASP A 307 7.34 15.99 -23.58
C ASP A 307 6.93 16.76 -22.31
N PRO A 308 7.79 17.65 -21.78
CA PRO A 308 7.45 18.47 -20.61
C PRO A 308 6.22 19.35 -20.79
N SER A 309 5.79 19.65 -22.02
CA SER A 309 4.58 20.43 -22.27
C SER A 309 3.31 19.71 -21.78
N THR A 310 3.38 18.37 -21.64
CA THR A 310 2.26 17.59 -21.13
C THR A 310 2.30 17.41 -19.62
N TRP A 311 3.35 17.87 -18.92
CA TRP A 311 3.53 17.74 -17.48
C TRP A 311 2.60 18.70 -16.72
N THR A 312 1.32 18.37 -16.77
CA THR A 312 0.23 19.09 -16.13
C THR A 312 -0.60 18.11 -15.34
N ALA A 313 -1.26 18.58 -14.27
CA ALA A 313 -2.13 17.73 -13.47
C ALA A 313 -3.23 17.06 -14.32
N ALA A 314 -3.76 17.76 -15.34
CA ALA A 314 -4.75 17.21 -16.26
C ALA A 314 -4.25 15.98 -17.04
N CYS A 315 -2.94 15.83 -17.25
CA CYS A 315 -2.37 14.71 -17.98
C CYS A 315 -1.86 13.59 -17.06
N TRP A 316 -1.40 13.95 -15.86
CA TRP A 316 -0.55 13.08 -15.03
C TRP A 316 -1.04 12.87 -13.60
N SER A 317 -2.11 13.53 -13.17
CA SER A 317 -2.61 13.36 -11.80
C SER A 317 -3.20 11.97 -11.60
N ASP A 318 -2.42 11.08 -10.98
CA ASP A 318 -2.87 9.76 -10.56
C ASP A 318 -3.93 9.89 -9.47
N THR A 319 -3.82 10.91 -8.60
CA THR A 319 -4.80 11.18 -7.55
C THR A 319 -6.19 11.44 -8.10
N HIS A 320 -6.32 12.36 -9.06
CA HIS A 320 -7.61 12.64 -9.68
C HIS A 320 -8.04 11.55 -10.68
N GLY A 321 -7.08 10.90 -11.33
CA GLY A 321 -7.33 9.72 -12.18
C GLY A 321 -8.01 8.59 -11.43
N LEU A 322 -7.44 8.19 -10.29
CA LEU A 322 -7.99 7.18 -9.38
C LEU A 322 -9.39 7.55 -8.92
N PHE A 323 -9.57 8.77 -8.43
CA PHE A 323 -10.87 9.24 -7.96
C PHE A 323 -11.95 9.16 -9.02
N ASN A 324 -11.64 9.61 -10.23
CA ASN A 324 -12.59 9.62 -11.30
C ASN A 324 -12.86 8.21 -11.81
N ALA A 325 -11.87 7.32 -11.81
CA ALA A 325 -12.05 5.90 -12.11
C ALA A 325 -12.97 5.21 -11.09
N ILE A 326 -12.80 5.49 -9.79
CA ILE A 326 -13.68 5.00 -8.71
C ILE A 326 -15.12 5.46 -8.95
N ARG A 327 -15.32 6.76 -9.24
CA ARG A 327 -16.65 7.31 -9.53
C ARG A 327 -17.28 6.72 -10.79
N LEU A 328 -16.49 6.59 -11.86
CA LEU A 328 -16.90 6.00 -13.13
C LEU A 328 -17.35 4.54 -12.95
N ALA A 329 -16.61 3.78 -12.12
CA ALA A 329 -16.93 2.40 -11.78
C ALA A 329 -18.07 2.26 -10.76
N LYS A 330 -18.48 3.35 -10.11
CA LYS A 330 -19.39 3.35 -8.94
C LYS A 330 -18.87 2.48 -7.78
N ALA A 331 -17.55 2.39 -7.63
CA ALA A 331 -16.90 1.63 -6.58
C ALA A 331 -16.73 2.49 -5.30
N GLU A 332 -17.83 3.01 -4.75
CA GLU A 332 -17.81 4.07 -3.71
C GLU A 332 -17.09 3.70 -2.40
N LYS A 333 -16.80 2.42 -2.19
CA LYS A 333 -16.05 1.90 -1.04
C LYS A 333 -14.58 1.65 -1.33
N ALA A 334 -14.14 1.87 -2.57
CA ALA A 334 -12.77 1.65 -2.98
C ALA A 334 -11.82 2.62 -2.27
N MET A 335 -10.70 2.10 -1.78
CA MET A 335 -9.66 2.85 -1.12
C MET A 335 -8.41 2.96 -1.98
N MET A 336 -7.64 4.04 -1.80
CA MET A 336 -6.45 4.34 -2.61
C MET A 336 -5.15 4.12 -1.83
N VAL A 337 -4.26 3.33 -2.40
CA VAL A 337 -2.89 3.11 -1.93
C VAL A 337 -1.94 3.67 -2.98
N TYR A 338 -1.02 4.53 -2.59
CA TYR A 338 0.02 5.00 -3.50
C TYR A 338 1.30 4.22 -3.22
N ILE A 339 2.04 3.91 -4.27
CA ILE A 339 3.35 3.27 -4.19
C ILE A 339 4.39 4.23 -4.77
N GLY A 340 5.09 4.96 -3.90
CA GLY A 340 6.22 5.81 -4.28
C GLY A 340 7.41 4.95 -4.69
N LEU A 341 8.01 5.19 -5.86
CA LEU A 341 9.22 4.48 -6.29
C LEU A 341 10.41 5.42 -6.36
N SER A 342 11.38 5.23 -5.47
CA SER A 342 12.69 5.90 -5.62
C SER A 342 13.71 4.98 -6.30
N SER A 343 14.62 5.56 -7.08
CA SER A 343 15.65 4.83 -7.84
C SER A 343 17.01 5.51 -7.77
N SER A 344 18.08 4.72 -7.62
CA SER A 344 19.47 5.20 -7.74
C SER A 344 20.21 4.50 -8.89
N LEU A 345 19.60 4.56 -10.07
CA LEU A 345 20.11 3.97 -11.29
C LEU A 345 21.00 4.96 -12.09
N PRO A 346 22.01 4.48 -12.85
CA PRO A 346 22.75 5.32 -13.81
C PRO A 346 21.83 6.10 -14.75
N GLY A 347 22.02 7.42 -14.80
CA GLY A 347 21.18 8.35 -15.57
C GLY A 347 19.82 8.68 -14.93
N GLN A 348 19.53 8.13 -13.75
CA GLN A 348 18.22 8.15 -13.10
C GLN A 348 18.36 8.33 -11.59
N TYR A 349 19.29 9.19 -11.14
CA TYR A 349 19.46 9.44 -9.72
C TYR A 349 18.29 10.22 -9.15
N THR A 350 17.46 9.52 -8.37
CA THR A 350 16.70 10.12 -7.29
C THR A 350 17.29 9.70 -5.96
N THR A 351 17.10 10.51 -4.93
CA THR A 351 17.42 10.14 -3.56
C THR A 351 16.12 9.80 -2.85
N PRO A 352 16.00 8.60 -2.26
CA PRO A 352 14.82 8.18 -1.52
C PRO A 352 14.40 9.17 -0.44
N VAL A 353 15.32 9.93 0.16
CA VAL A 353 14.96 10.98 1.12
C VAL A 353 14.18 12.11 0.45
N GLU A 354 14.78 12.82 -0.50
CA GLU A 354 14.16 13.93 -1.24
C GLU A 354 12.85 13.48 -1.92
N THR A 355 12.89 12.33 -2.60
CA THR A 355 11.73 11.75 -3.29
C THR A 355 10.60 11.41 -2.35
N MET A 356 10.88 10.67 -1.27
CA MET A 356 9.83 10.17 -0.41
C MET A 356 9.27 11.25 0.50
N ASP A 357 10.09 12.22 0.92
CA ASP A 357 9.62 13.38 1.67
C ASP A 357 8.62 14.20 0.85
N ALA A 358 8.98 14.55 -0.39
CA ALA A 358 8.08 15.28 -1.28
C ALA A 358 6.83 14.47 -1.63
N TYR A 359 6.99 13.19 -1.96
CA TYR A 359 5.89 12.26 -2.19
C TYR A 359 4.90 12.26 -1.01
N PHE A 360 5.40 12.07 0.22
CA PHE A 360 4.59 12.12 1.43
C PHE A 360 3.90 13.48 1.60
N ASP A 361 4.64 14.57 1.45
CA ASP A 361 4.14 15.93 1.67
C ASP A 361 3.12 16.39 0.63
N HIS A 362 3.17 15.88 -0.61
CA HIS A 362 2.15 16.11 -1.63
C HIS A 362 0.96 15.16 -1.51
N CYS A 363 1.19 13.90 -1.10
CA CYS A 363 0.11 12.96 -0.83
C CYS A 363 -0.72 13.40 0.38
N LYS A 364 -0.13 13.90 1.47
CA LYS A 364 -0.83 14.14 2.76
C LYS A 364 -2.10 15.00 2.68
N ALA A 365 -2.23 15.86 1.67
CA ALA A 365 -3.42 16.68 1.44
C ALA A 365 -4.57 15.93 0.72
N GLY A 366 -4.28 14.75 0.19
CA GLY A 366 -5.19 13.90 -0.56
C GLY A 366 -5.86 12.79 0.27
N PRO A 367 -6.75 12.01 -0.35
CA PRO A 367 -7.67 11.09 0.33
C PRO A 367 -7.23 9.65 0.12
N TRP A 368 -5.99 9.39 0.48
CA TRP A 368 -5.36 8.09 0.44
C TRP A 368 -5.55 7.36 1.77
N VAL A 369 -5.42 6.04 1.72
CA VAL A 369 -5.43 5.19 2.92
C VAL A 369 -4.10 4.48 3.15
N GLY A 370 -3.19 4.48 2.17
CA GLY A 370 -1.85 3.90 2.33
C GLY A 370 -0.80 4.57 1.46
N LEU A 371 0.41 4.70 2.00
CA LEU A 371 1.63 5.08 1.30
C LEU A 371 2.64 3.95 1.45
N VAL A 372 2.96 3.36 0.33
CA VAL A 372 3.94 2.31 0.20
C VAL A 372 5.15 2.94 -0.45
N TRP A 373 6.34 2.64 0.05
CA TRP A 373 7.57 3.07 -0.60
C TRP A 373 8.31 1.86 -1.13
N TRP A 374 8.68 1.95 -2.39
CA TRP A 374 9.50 0.97 -3.08
C TRP A 374 10.82 1.65 -3.43
N THR A 375 11.91 1.15 -2.86
CA THR A 375 13.24 1.70 -3.11
C THR A 375 13.97 0.75 -4.06
N SER A 376 13.89 1.07 -5.36
CA SER A 376 14.63 0.35 -6.40
C SER A 376 16.09 0.82 -6.40
N MET A 377 17.02 -0.11 -6.45
CA MET A 377 18.41 0.18 -6.82
C MET A 377 18.71 -0.82 -7.92
N GLY A 378 18.90 -0.35 -9.15
CA GLY A 378 18.94 -1.27 -10.27
C GLY A 378 20.25 -2.04 -10.37
N ARG A 379 20.38 -2.80 -11.47
CA ARG A 379 21.36 -3.89 -11.62
C ARG A 379 22.77 -3.55 -11.12
N MET A 380 23.11 -4.09 -9.96
CA MET A 380 24.50 -4.33 -9.57
C MET A 380 24.56 -5.71 -8.93
N HIS A 381 25.21 -6.63 -9.64
CA HIS A 381 25.34 -8.07 -9.39
C HIS A 381 24.18 -8.95 -9.91
N PRO A 382 24.48 -10.06 -10.64
CA PRO A 382 23.49 -11.06 -11.03
C PRO A 382 22.78 -11.77 -9.86
N ASP A 383 23.23 -11.52 -8.62
CA ASP A 383 22.71 -12.15 -7.39
C ASP A 383 22.01 -11.18 -6.43
N GLU A 384 21.98 -9.87 -6.70
CA GLU A 384 21.48 -8.87 -5.74
C GLU A 384 20.50 -7.90 -6.41
N ASN A 385 19.21 -8.11 -6.13
CA ASN A 385 18.10 -7.27 -6.56
C ASN A 385 17.28 -6.90 -5.29
N PRO A 386 16.59 -5.76 -5.29
CA PRO A 386 16.97 -4.53 -4.60
C PRO A 386 16.71 -4.52 -3.09
N LEU A 387 17.71 -4.10 -2.30
CA LEU A 387 17.58 -3.82 -0.86
C LEU A 387 17.68 -2.32 -0.57
N GLY A 388 16.92 -1.50 -1.31
CA GLY A 388 17.10 -0.05 -1.28
C GLY A 388 17.05 0.56 0.11
N THR A 389 16.07 0.19 0.94
CA THR A 389 15.97 0.66 2.35
C THR A 389 17.13 0.18 3.21
N LEU A 390 17.51 -1.09 3.10
CA LEU A 390 18.60 -1.64 3.93
C LEU A 390 19.96 -1.14 3.47
N GLY A 391 20.11 -0.75 2.21
CA GLY A 391 21.31 -0.07 1.73
C GLY A 391 21.62 1.19 2.54
N TYR A 392 20.60 1.99 2.88
CA TYR A 392 20.77 3.15 3.77
C TYR A 392 21.10 2.73 5.20
N VAL A 393 20.40 1.72 5.74
CA VAL A 393 20.57 1.28 7.14
C VAL A 393 21.94 0.65 7.37
N ASP A 394 22.34 -0.24 6.47
CA ASP A 394 23.54 -1.07 6.52
C ASP A 394 24.75 -0.37 5.88
N LYS A 395 24.55 0.83 5.32
CA LYS A 395 25.59 1.69 4.74
C LYS A 395 26.30 1.04 3.54
N THR A 396 25.57 0.25 2.77
CA THR A 396 26.10 -0.50 1.61
C THR A 396 25.81 0.19 0.27
N LEU A 397 25.24 1.40 0.30
CA LEU A 397 25.00 2.18 -0.91
C LEU A 397 26.29 2.48 -1.66
N VAL A 398 26.18 2.55 -2.98
CA VAL A 398 27.24 3.05 -3.85
C VAL A 398 26.78 4.32 -4.56
N HIS A 399 27.74 5.18 -4.92
CA HIS A 399 27.52 6.29 -5.84
C HIS A 399 28.29 6.09 -7.11
N TYR A 400 27.68 6.54 -8.20
CA TYR A 400 28.30 6.52 -9.50
C TYR A 400 28.76 7.93 -9.83
N THR A 401 29.98 8.02 -10.33
CA THR A 401 30.60 9.26 -10.80
C THR A 401 31.04 9.07 -12.26
N PRO A 402 31.34 10.13 -13.01
CA PRO A 402 31.88 9.99 -14.36
C PRO A 402 33.12 9.08 -14.41
N GLU A 403 33.94 9.12 -13.37
CA GLU A 403 35.15 8.30 -13.22
C GLU A 403 34.86 6.85 -12.81
N HIS A 404 33.69 6.60 -12.21
CA HIS A 404 33.27 5.30 -11.69
C HIS A 404 31.81 5.00 -12.10
N PRO A 405 31.55 4.75 -13.40
CA PRO A 405 30.22 4.42 -13.90
C PRO A 405 29.72 3.04 -13.44
N GLU A 406 30.60 2.20 -12.90
CA GLU A 406 30.28 0.94 -12.21
C GLU A 406 29.77 1.12 -10.78
N GLY A 407 29.90 2.34 -10.22
CA GLY A 407 29.57 2.64 -8.84
C GLY A 407 30.70 2.29 -7.88
N ARG A 408 30.92 3.15 -6.87
CA ARG A 408 31.86 2.91 -5.77
C ARG A 408 31.19 3.15 -4.42
N PRO A 409 31.68 2.57 -3.32
CA PRO A 409 31.15 2.89 -2.00
C PRO A 409 31.27 4.39 -1.66
N TYR A 410 30.33 4.90 -0.89
CA TYR A 410 30.47 6.19 -0.22
C TYR A 410 31.61 6.15 0.81
N THR A 411 32.21 7.31 1.11
CA THR A 411 33.09 7.41 2.28
C THR A 411 32.30 7.12 3.57
N PRO A 412 32.94 6.64 4.66
CA PRO A 412 32.24 6.34 5.91
C PRO A 412 31.36 7.49 6.42
N ASP A 413 31.87 8.72 6.38
CA ASP A 413 31.13 9.90 6.82
C ASP A 413 29.93 10.23 5.93
N GLN A 414 30.04 10.00 4.62
CA GLN A 414 28.92 10.20 3.69
C GLN A 414 27.84 9.14 3.93
N ALA A 415 28.24 7.88 4.11
CA ALA A 415 27.32 6.78 4.34
C ALA A 415 26.56 6.97 5.66
N GLU A 416 27.22 7.44 6.73
CA GLU A 416 26.56 7.79 8.00
C GLU A 416 25.54 8.90 7.80
N ARG A 417 25.90 10.00 7.15
CA ARG A 417 24.96 11.10 6.89
C ARG A 417 23.74 10.66 6.09
N LEU A 418 23.92 9.78 5.10
CA LEU A 418 22.80 9.25 4.32
C LEU A 418 21.87 8.38 5.18
N ARG A 419 22.44 7.51 6.02
CA ARG A 419 21.69 6.71 6.99
C ARG A 419 20.89 7.59 7.95
N GLU A 420 21.53 8.59 8.58
CA GLU A 420 20.87 9.48 9.53
C GLU A 420 19.71 10.23 8.88
N ARG A 421 19.92 10.77 7.68
CA ARG A 421 18.88 11.46 6.90
C ARG A 421 17.72 10.53 6.54
N PHE A 422 18.02 9.31 6.10
CA PHE A 422 17.01 8.31 5.77
C PHE A 422 16.14 7.97 6.98
N LEU A 423 16.78 7.64 8.11
CA LEU A 423 16.06 7.31 9.35
C LEU A 423 15.25 8.50 9.86
N ALA A 424 15.77 9.72 9.77
CA ALA A 424 15.06 10.93 10.17
C ALA A 424 13.82 11.18 9.29
N SER A 425 13.93 11.01 7.97
CA SER A 425 12.81 11.13 7.03
C SER A 425 11.70 10.12 7.34
N ARG A 426 12.04 8.83 7.51
CA ARG A 426 11.05 7.79 7.83
C ARG A 426 10.37 8.01 9.18
N LYS A 427 11.14 8.36 10.22
CA LYS A 427 10.58 8.68 11.54
C LYS A 427 9.69 9.92 11.50
N ARG A 428 10.06 10.96 10.74
CA ARG A 428 9.21 12.14 10.55
C ARG A 428 7.85 11.76 9.97
N MET A 429 7.81 10.98 8.89
CA MET A 429 6.55 10.54 8.27
C MET A 429 5.71 9.72 9.24
N PHE A 430 6.35 8.76 9.94
CA PHE A 430 5.67 7.95 10.93
C PHE A 430 5.09 8.78 12.07
N GLU A 431 5.87 9.72 12.61
CA GLU A 431 5.42 10.58 13.69
C GLU A 431 4.31 11.54 13.25
N ASP A 432 4.43 12.11 12.05
CA ASP A 432 3.39 12.96 11.48
C ASP A 432 2.10 12.18 11.29
N VAL A 433 2.15 10.96 10.77
CA VAL A 433 0.98 10.09 10.66
C VAL A 433 0.47 9.69 12.04
N VAL A 434 1.24 8.92 12.81
CA VAL A 434 0.76 8.25 14.01
C VAL A 434 0.41 9.22 15.14
N TYR A 435 1.22 10.24 15.36
CA TYR A 435 1.07 11.17 16.49
C TYR A 435 0.57 12.55 16.08
N GLY A 436 0.85 13.00 14.86
CA GLY A 436 0.33 14.26 14.33
C GLY A 436 -1.14 14.11 13.91
N GLN A 437 -1.34 13.46 12.77
CA GLN A 437 -2.64 13.26 12.13
C GLN A 437 -3.56 12.35 12.95
N PHE A 438 -3.01 11.32 13.61
CA PHE A 438 -3.76 10.29 14.35
C PHE A 438 -3.51 10.31 15.86
N GLY A 439 -2.93 11.39 16.39
CA GLY A 439 -2.64 11.51 17.83
C GLY A 439 -3.88 11.40 18.73
N PHE A 440 -5.08 11.73 18.23
CA PHE A 440 -6.33 11.54 18.96
C PHE A 440 -6.67 10.06 19.25
N LEU A 441 -6.07 9.12 18.52
CA LEU A 441 -6.21 7.68 18.74
C LEU A 441 -5.04 7.09 19.53
N ASN A 442 -3.83 7.52 19.15
CA ASN A 442 -2.60 6.93 19.66
C ASN A 442 -2.08 7.61 20.93
N GLY A 443 -2.72 8.70 21.34
CA GLY A 443 -2.24 9.55 22.43
C GLY A 443 -1.03 10.39 22.02
N PRO A 444 -0.41 11.09 22.98
CA PRO A 444 0.77 11.90 22.71
C PRO A 444 1.96 11.00 22.34
N LYS A 445 2.87 11.54 21.52
CA LYS A 445 4.15 10.91 21.21
C LYS A 445 4.88 10.51 22.52
N PRO A 446 5.36 9.26 22.66
CA PRO A 446 6.20 8.85 23.77
C PRO A 446 7.45 9.76 23.87
N LYS A 447 7.79 10.16 25.08
CA LYS A 447 8.93 11.06 25.35
C LYS A 447 10.27 10.35 25.23
#